data_AF-A0A7S1XRC2-F1
#
_entry.id   AF-A0A7S1XRC2-F1
#
_cell.length_a   1.000
_cell.length_b   1.000
_cell.length_c   1.000
_cell.angle_alpha   90.00
_cell.angle_beta   90.00
_cell.angle_gamma   90.00
#
_symmetry.space_group_name_H-M   'P 1'
#
loop_
_entity.id
_entity.type
_entity.pdbx_description
1 polymer ?
#
loop_
_entity_poly.entity_id
_entity_poly.type
_entity_poly.pdbx_seq_one_letter_code
_entity_poly.pdbx_strand_id
1 'polypeptide(L)'
;SLSLSLTPNPKTLNPNPKTRTRNSMKGQPNREEDQASLLSEGRLGPNQSAADPGICSCLSVKYYQPLFDVDTKDVVDRMLMSVLPHKATGFLQMIKDSPDFYGPFWVSTTLLFTIAVVGNLLSWTKFQQLQGSSAEDSWEYDFEMVVTCMCVVYGWAVGAPVALWFTLRYLLVQIKLATVGCAYGYSLVPFVPAALLCGVPADWVSWLVLLLAGMISSLFLLRVFGGLVLGNVPKQAV
;
A
#
# COMPACT_ATOMS: atom_id res chain seq x y z
N SER A 1 -55.19 -37.04 25.26
CA SER A 1 -55.34 -37.29 26.71
C SER A 1 -54.10 -36.77 27.42
N LEU A 2 -54.27 -35.69 28.21
CA LEU A 2 -53.50 -35.29 29.42
C LEU A 2 -51.96 -35.09 29.26
N SER A 3 -51.29 -34.01 29.67
CA SER A 3 -51.63 -32.90 30.57
C SER A 3 -50.50 -31.85 30.62
N LEU A 4 -50.88 -30.58 30.85
CA LEU A 4 -50.32 -29.53 31.74
C LEU A 4 -48.81 -29.20 31.71
N SER A 5 -48.33 -27.96 31.89
CA SER A 5 -48.96 -26.65 32.15
C SER A 5 -47.90 -25.56 31.98
N LEU A 6 -48.29 -24.45 31.36
CA LEU A 6 -47.62 -23.14 31.49
C LEU A 6 -48.05 -22.47 32.80
N THR A 7 -47.15 -21.71 33.43
CA THR A 7 -47.49 -20.43 34.08
C THR A 7 -46.30 -19.45 34.00
N PRO A 8 -46.54 -18.16 33.69
CA PRO A 8 -45.59 -17.07 33.87
C PRO A 8 -46.07 -15.98 34.86
N ASN A 9 -45.19 -14.98 35.10
CA ASN A 9 -45.45 -13.59 35.57
C ASN A 9 -45.42 -13.34 37.11
N PRO A 10 -45.34 -12.10 37.67
CA PRO A 10 -44.93 -10.77 37.15
C PRO A 10 -43.93 -9.96 38.05
N LYS A 11 -43.61 -8.76 37.55
CA LYS A 11 -42.73 -7.66 37.98
C LYS A 11 -43.00 -6.99 39.35
N THR A 12 -41.95 -6.36 39.87
CA THR A 12 -41.81 -4.95 40.40
C THR A 12 -41.19 -4.85 41.80
N LEU A 13 -40.12 -4.03 41.97
CA LEU A 13 -40.01 -2.83 42.82
C LEU A 13 -38.53 -2.48 43.15
N ASN A 14 -38.13 -1.25 42.78
CA ASN A 14 -36.94 -0.48 43.24
C ASN A 14 -37.22 0.04 44.70
N PRO A 15 -36.32 0.67 45.53
CA PRO A 15 -35.07 1.37 45.21
C PRO A 15 -33.87 1.28 46.20
N ASN A 16 -32.74 1.84 45.72
CA ASN A 16 -31.48 2.14 46.43
C ASN A 16 -31.67 3.18 47.57
N PRO A 17 -30.78 3.27 48.59
CA PRO A 17 -29.75 4.33 48.55
C PRO A 17 -28.39 3.99 49.21
N LYS A 18 -27.36 4.71 48.74
CA LYS A 18 -25.99 4.82 49.30
C LYS A 18 -26.00 5.50 50.69
N THR A 19 -24.99 5.29 51.54
CA THR A 19 -23.96 6.26 52.02
C THR A 19 -23.24 5.83 53.33
N ARG A 20 -21.89 6.04 53.39
CA ARG A 20 -21.10 6.68 54.49
C ARG A 20 -20.28 5.86 55.56
N THR A 21 -18.95 6.03 55.44
CA THR A 21 -17.90 6.42 56.45
C THR A 21 -17.19 5.49 57.46
N ARG A 22 -15.83 5.61 57.40
CA ARG A 22 -14.79 5.85 58.45
C ARG A 22 -13.98 4.71 59.09
N ASN A 23 -12.69 4.69 58.71
CA ASN A 23 -11.42 4.61 59.47
C ASN A 23 -11.33 3.79 60.78
N SER A 24 -10.30 2.93 60.91
CA SER A 24 -9.05 3.23 61.66
C SER A 24 -8.27 1.98 62.15
N MET A 25 -6.94 2.03 61.96
CA MET A 25 -5.84 1.57 62.83
C MET A 25 -5.19 0.16 62.73
N LYS A 26 -3.87 0.25 62.49
CA LYS A 26 -2.69 -0.41 63.14
C LYS A 26 -2.17 -1.78 62.66
N GLY A 27 -0.87 -1.78 62.30
CA GLY A 27 0.04 -2.93 62.46
C GLY A 27 1.11 -3.09 61.36
N GLN A 28 2.30 -2.53 61.54
CA GLN A 28 3.58 -2.98 60.92
C GLN A 28 4.21 -4.07 61.82
N PRO A 29 5.28 -4.83 61.45
CA PRO A 29 6.18 -4.67 60.29
C PRO A 29 6.50 -5.99 59.54
N ASN A 30 7.25 -5.91 58.42
CA ASN A 30 8.47 -6.71 58.17
C ASN A 30 9.23 -6.12 56.97
N ARG A 31 10.54 -6.09 57.13
CA ARG A 31 11.55 -5.28 56.43
C ARG A 31 12.48 -6.27 55.76
N GLU A 32 12.48 -6.38 54.43
CA GLU A 32 13.54 -7.09 53.68
C GLU A 32 13.53 -6.89 52.14
N GLU A 33 12.52 -6.27 51.52
CA GLU A 33 12.46 -6.17 50.04
C GLU A 33 12.88 -4.81 49.44
N ASP A 34 13.17 -3.79 50.26
CA ASP A 34 13.30 -2.39 49.80
C ASP A 34 14.71 -1.94 49.37
N GLN A 35 15.68 -2.87 49.25
CA GLN A 35 17.09 -2.53 48.96
C GLN A 35 17.50 -2.72 47.49
N ALA A 36 16.59 -3.18 46.63
CA ALA A 36 16.85 -3.37 45.19
C ALA A 36 16.46 -2.15 44.31
N SER A 37 15.85 -1.11 44.89
CA SER A 37 15.28 0.03 44.15
C SER A 37 16.17 1.28 44.09
N LEU A 38 17.37 1.26 44.70
CA LEU A 38 18.25 2.44 44.84
C LEU A 38 19.42 2.54 43.83
N LEU A 39 19.46 1.72 42.78
CA LEU A 39 20.53 1.75 41.77
C LEU A 39 20.10 2.08 40.33
N SER A 40 18.96 2.77 40.14
CA SER A 40 18.61 3.27 38.80
C SER A 40 17.82 4.58 38.83
N GLU A 41 18.27 5.56 39.61
CA GLU A 41 18.01 6.97 39.32
C GLU A 41 19.29 7.61 38.79
N GLY A 42 19.32 7.90 37.48
CA GLY A 42 20.48 8.56 36.89
C GLY A 42 20.54 8.61 35.37
N ARG A 43 19.45 8.91 34.64
CA ARG A 43 19.59 9.59 33.33
C ARG A 43 18.27 10.17 32.79
N LEU A 44 18.19 11.51 32.90
CA LEU A 44 17.65 12.50 31.96
C LEU A 44 16.19 12.34 31.49
N GLY A 45 15.39 13.34 31.87
CA GLY A 45 14.00 13.52 31.49
C GLY A 45 13.74 13.69 29.98
N PRO A 46 12.46 13.89 29.61
CA PRO A 46 12.03 13.85 28.22
C PRO A 46 12.56 15.09 27.51
N ASN A 47 13.67 14.95 26.78
CA ASN A 47 14.05 15.96 25.82
C ASN A 47 13.10 15.83 24.63
N GLN A 48 11.96 16.52 24.75
CA GLN A 48 11.18 16.96 23.60
C GLN A 48 12.11 17.86 22.79
N SER A 49 12.92 17.27 21.92
CA SER A 49 13.58 18.01 20.86
C SER A 49 12.49 18.43 19.89
N ALA A 50 11.88 19.58 20.19
CA ALA A 50 11.21 20.43 19.24
C ALA A 50 12.22 20.63 18.10
N ALA A 51 12.04 19.87 17.02
CA ALA A 51 12.79 20.10 15.81
C ALA A 51 12.38 21.48 15.31
N ASP A 52 13.34 22.40 15.27
CA ASP A 52 13.20 23.71 14.65
C ASP A 52 12.50 23.53 13.28
N PRO A 53 11.41 24.26 12.99
CA PRO A 53 10.76 24.20 11.69
C PRO A 53 11.56 25.05 10.69
N GLY A 54 12.78 24.59 10.39
CA GLY A 54 13.57 25.10 9.28
C GLY A 54 13.06 24.53 7.96
N ILE A 55 12.73 25.42 7.02
CA ILE A 55 12.28 25.18 5.63
C ILE A 55 11.10 24.20 5.54
N CYS A 56 9.89 24.76 5.40
CA CYS A 56 8.64 24.10 5.00
C CYS A 56 8.44 22.67 5.57
N SER A 57 7.49 22.51 6.51
CA SER A 57 7.11 21.21 7.08
C SER A 57 6.86 20.08 6.06
N CYS A 58 6.59 20.37 4.78
CA CYS A 58 6.44 19.39 3.71
C CYS A 58 7.77 18.78 3.21
N LEU A 59 8.93 19.41 3.43
CA LEU A 59 10.26 18.88 3.06
C LEU A 59 10.94 18.15 4.23
N SER A 60 10.27 18.06 5.38
CA SER A 60 10.80 17.34 6.53
C SER A 60 10.66 15.83 6.32
N VAL A 61 11.72 15.07 6.63
CA VAL A 61 11.71 13.60 6.61
C VAL A 61 10.58 13.04 7.49
N LYS A 62 10.26 13.70 8.62
CA LYS A 62 9.17 13.30 9.53
C LYS A 62 7.79 13.29 8.85
N TYR A 63 7.58 14.14 7.85
CA TYR A 63 6.32 14.18 7.10
C TYR A 63 6.12 12.92 6.24
N TYR A 64 7.20 12.38 5.69
CA TYR A 64 7.16 11.22 4.79
C TYR A 64 7.30 9.88 5.51
N GLN A 65 7.81 9.86 6.74
CA GLN A 65 8.05 8.64 7.52
C GLN A 65 6.83 7.68 7.55
N PRO A 66 5.58 8.14 7.75
CA PRO A 66 4.42 7.23 7.77
C PRO A 66 4.12 6.55 6.43
N LEU A 67 4.62 7.06 5.30
CA LEU A 67 4.40 6.46 3.97
C LEU A 67 5.38 5.32 3.68
N PHE A 68 6.42 5.15 4.51
CA PHE A 68 7.43 4.10 4.39
C PHE A 68 7.45 3.14 5.58
N ASP A 69 6.66 3.43 6.63
CA ASP A 69 6.49 2.57 7.79
C ASP A 69 5.40 1.53 7.51
N VAL A 70 5.79 0.40 6.91
CA VAL A 70 4.86 -0.63 6.42
C VAL A 70 5.40 -2.02 6.71
N ASP A 71 4.52 -2.93 7.13
CA ASP A 71 4.88 -4.33 7.28
C ASP A 71 4.92 -5.07 5.93
N THR A 72 5.82 -6.04 5.80
CA THR A 72 5.91 -6.90 4.61
C THR A 72 4.58 -7.61 4.29
N LYS A 73 3.83 -8.03 5.32
CA LYS A 73 2.51 -8.66 5.14
C LYS A 73 1.53 -7.76 4.41
N ASP A 74 1.54 -6.46 4.73
CA ASP A 74 0.59 -5.51 4.16
C ASP A 74 0.93 -5.26 2.70
N VAL A 75 2.23 -5.21 2.37
CA VAL A 75 2.70 -5.08 1.00
C VAL A 75 2.28 -6.29 0.16
N VAL A 76 2.45 -7.51 0.67
CA VAL A 76 2.05 -8.75 -0.03
C VAL A 76 0.54 -8.81 -0.23
N ASP A 77 -0.25 -8.49 0.80
CA ASP A 77 -1.71 -8.48 0.70
C ASP A 77 -2.19 -7.44 -0.32
N ARG A 78 -1.59 -6.25 -0.35
CA ARG A 78 -1.87 -5.19 -1.34
C ARG A 78 -1.53 -5.63 -2.76
N MET A 79 -0.38 -6.29 -2.96
CA MET A 79 -0.01 -6.89 -4.27
C MET A 79 -1.02 -7.97 -4.70
N LEU A 80 -1.44 -8.84 -3.79
CA LEU A 80 -2.38 -9.90 -4.12
C LEU A 80 -3.77 -9.35 -4.46
N MET A 81 -4.21 -8.31 -3.76
CA MET A 81 -5.46 -7.60 -4.06
C MET A 81 -5.43 -6.90 -5.41
N SER A 82 -4.26 -6.43 -5.87
CA SER A 82 -4.13 -5.79 -7.18
C SER A 82 -4.18 -6.76 -8.36
N VAL A 83 -3.78 -8.02 -8.12
CA VAL A 83 -3.85 -9.09 -9.12
C VAL A 83 -5.22 -9.79 -9.12
N LEU A 84 -5.91 -9.85 -7.98
CA LEU A 84 -7.20 -10.53 -7.82
C LEU A 84 -8.37 -9.53 -7.83
N PRO A 85 -9.08 -9.33 -8.97
CA PRO A 85 -10.09 -8.26 -9.09
C PRO A 85 -11.30 -8.42 -8.18
N HIS A 86 -11.50 -9.62 -7.60
CA HIS A 86 -12.57 -9.91 -6.66
C HIS A 86 -12.31 -9.30 -5.27
N LYS A 87 -11.04 -9.16 -4.87
CA LYS A 87 -10.65 -8.60 -3.56
C LYS A 87 -10.42 -7.08 -3.59
N ALA A 88 -10.42 -6.47 -4.77
CA ALA A 88 -10.11 -5.07 -5.02
C ALA A 88 -11.04 -4.06 -4.32
N THR A 89 -12.28 -4.44 -4.02
CA THR A 89 -13.30 -3.53 -3.43
C THR A 89 -12.93 -3.04 -2.02
N GLY A 90 -12.18 -3.84 -1.25
CA GLY A 90 -11.71 -3.47 0.10
C GLY A 90 -10.40 -2.69 0.14
N PHE A 91 -9.77 -2.46 -1.02
CA PHE A 91 -8.40 -1.92 -1.07
C PHE A 91 -8.32 -0.51 -0.48
N LEU A 92 -9.23 0.40 -0.85
CA LEU A 92 -9.23 1.77 -0.32
C LEU A 92 -9.46 1.81 1.19
N GLN A 93 -10.20 0.86 1.75
CA GLN A 93 -10.40 0.77 3.20
C GLN A 93 -9.11 0.32 3.89
N MET A 94 -8.36 -0.60 3.30
CA MET A 94 -7.07 -1.06 3.82
C MET A 94 -6.01 0.06 3.83
N ILE A 95 -5.98 0.92 2.81
CA ILE A 95 -4.96 1.98 2.68
C ILE A 95 -5.42 3.36 3.17
N LYS A 96 -6.62 3.46 3.76
CA LYS A 96 -7.21 4.75 4.17
C LYS A 96 -6.38 5.47 5.22
N ASP A 97 -5.94 4.72 6.23
CA ASP A 97 -5.24 5.25 7.39
C ASP A 97 -3.71 5.18 7.23
N SER A 98 -3.22 4.28 6.38
CA SER A 98 -1.78 4.05 6.14
C SER A 98 -1.46 3.82 4.65
N PRO A 99 -1.60 4.85 3.79
CA PRO A 99 -1.16 4.75 2.40
C PRO A 99 0.37 4.67 2.33
N ASP A 100 0.90 3.77 1.51
CA ASP A 100 2.34 3.58 1.37
C ASP A 100 2.87 3.95 -0.01
N PHE A 101 4.16 4.34 -0.03
CA PHE A 101 4.96 4.42 -1.25
C PHE A 101 6.10 3.42 -1.30
N TYR A 102 6.37 2.69 -0.21
CA TYR A 102 7.38 1.64 -0.18
C TYR A 102 7.08 0.54 -1.21
N GLY A 103 5.88 -0.04 -1.21
CA GLY A 103 5.49 -1.08 -2.17
C GLY A 103 5.53 -0.58 -3.61
N PRO A 104 4.79 0.49 -3.97
CA PRO A 104 4.82 1.14 -5.28
C PRO A 104 6.22 1.42 -5.84
N PHE A 105 7.11 1.93 -5.00
CA PHE A 105 8.49 2.22 -5.38
C PHE A 105 9.24 0.96 -5.81
N TRP A 106 9.18 -0.11 -5.02
CA TRP A 106 9.86 -1.37 -5.35
C TRP A 106 9.21 -2.10 -6.53
N VAL A 107 7.88 -2.07 -6.66
CA VAL A 107 7.18 -2.61 -7.84
C VAL A 107 7.63 -1.90 -9.11
N SER A 108 7.73 -0.58 -9.10
CA SER A 108 8.18 0.20 -10.26
C SER A 108 9.66 -0.08 -10.57
N THR A 109 10.51 -0.16 -9.55
CA THR A 109 11.95 -0.46 -9.70
C THR A 109 12.18 -1.84 -10.30
N THR A 110 11.47 -2.85 -9.80
CA THR A 110 11.57 -4.23 -10.32
C THR A 110 11.05 -4.33 -11.74
N LEU A 111 9.96 -3.63 -12.08
CA LEU A 111 9.44 -3.56 -13.44
C LEU A 111 10.46 -2.93 -14.40
N LEU A 112 11.04 -1.78 -14.03
CA LEU A 112 12.10 -1.11 -14.79
C LEU A 112 13.26 -2.06 -15.07
N PHE A 113 13.80 -2.67 -14.02
CA PHE A 113 14.94 -3.58 -14.13
C PHE A 113 14.61 -4.78 -15.02
N THR A 114 13.40 -5.33 -14.87
CA THR A 114 12.92 -6.45 -15.68
C THR A 114 12.86 -6.08 -17.16
N ILE A 115 12.27 -4.93 -17.51
CA ILE A 115 12.18 -4.47 -18.91
C ILE A 115 13.58 -4.27 -19.49
N ALA A 116 14.49 -3.65 -18.74
CA ALA A 116 15.85 -3.38 -19.19
C ALA A 116 16.66 -4.67 -19.44
N VAL A 117 16.56 -5.66 -18.54
CA VAL A 117 17.22 -6.97 -18.68
C VAL A 117 16.62 -7.76 -19.84
N VAL A 118 15.30 -7.85 -19.92
CA VAL A 118 14.60 -8.60 -20.97
C VAL A 118 14.87 -7.98 -22.34
N GLY A 119 14.89 -6.66 -22.45
CA GLY A 119 15.18 -6.00 -23.72
C GLY A 119 16.62 -6.18 -24.20
N ASN A 120 17.59 -6.13 -23.29
CA ASN A 120 18.98 -6.48 -23.63
C ASN A 120 19.11 -7.97 -24.01
N LEU A 121 18.37 -8.86 -23.34
CA LEU A 121 18.33 -10.28 -23.70
C LEU A 121 17.75 -10.47 -25.11
N LEU A 122 16.67 -9.76 -25.47
CA LEU A 122 16.09 -9.80 -26.81
C LEU A 122 17.03 -9.22 -27.87
N SER A 123 17.79 -8.17 -27.56
CA SER A 123 18.84 -7.64 -28.43
C SER A 123 19.91 -8.72 -28.70
N TRP A 124 20.36 -9.40 -27.65
CA TRP A 124 21.32 -10.49 -27.76
C TRP A 124 20.79 -11.69 -28.56
N THR A 125 19.54 -12.12 -28.33
CA THR A 125 18.97 -13.25 -29.10
C THR A 125 18.80 -12.92 -30.58
N LYS A 126 18.45 -11.67 -30.92
CA LYS A 126 18.41 -11.20 -32.31
C LYS A 126 19.79 -11.23 -32.95
N PHE A 127 20.81 -10.76 -32.24
CA PHE A 127 22.20 -10.83 -32.70
C PHE A 127 22.65 -12.29 -32.96
N GLN A 128 22.32 -13.20 -32.04
CA GLN A 128 22.61 -14.63 -32.20
C GLN A 128 21.90 -15.26 -33.41
N GLN A 129 20.61 -14.93 -33.60
CA GLN A 129 19.79 -15.51 -34.68
C GLN A 129 20.20 -15.01 -36.07
N LEU A 130 20.77 -13.80 -36.16
CA LEU A 130 21.30 -13.23 -37.40
C LEU A 130 22.71 -13.72 -37.76
N GLN A 131 23.29 -14.67 -37.01
CA GLN A 131 24.66 -15.17 -37.16
C GLN A 131 25.65 -14.04 -37.45
N GLY A 132 25.87 -13.14 -36.48
CA GLY A 132 26.96 -12.15 -36.49
C GLY A 132 27.22 -11.52 -37.86
N SER A 133 26.52 -10.44 -38.18
CA SER A 133 26.51 -9.80 -39.51
C SER A 133 27.90 -9.47 -40.10
N SER A 134 28.98 -9.59 -39.33
CA SER A 134 30.32 -9.99 -39.78
C SER A 134 31.08 -10.65 -38.61
N ALA A 135 32.13 -11.42 -38.89
CA ALA A 135 32.96 -12.09 -37.87
C ALA A 135 33.69 -11.12 -36.90
N GLU A 136 33.56 -9.80 -37.08
CA GLU A 136 34.12 -8.75 -36.22
C GLU A 136 33.07 -8.04 -35.34
N ASP A 137 31.76 -8.26 -35.54
CA ASP A 137 30.75 -7.57 -34.73
C ASP A 137 30.57 -8.28 -33.39
N SER A 138 30.98 -7.64 -32.29
CA SER A 138 30.67 -8.09 -30.93
C SER A 138 29.38 -7.45 -30.41
N TRP A 139 28.52 -8.22 -29.76
CA TRP A 139 27.34 -7.67 -29.08
C TRP A 139 27.77 -6.82 -27.88
N GLU A 140 27.30 -5.57 -27.84
CA GLU A 140 27.51 -4.64 -26.74
C GLU A 140 26.20 -4.42 -25.95
N TYR A 141 26.34 -4.27 -24.63
CA TYR A 141 25.22 -3.96 -23.75
C TYR A 141 24.77 -2.51 -23.95
N ASP A 142 23.47 -2.32 -24.18
CA ASP A 142 22.90 -0.99 -24.37
C ASP A 142 22.53 -0.36 -23.02
N PHE A 143 23.40 0.52 -22.52
CA PHE A 143 23.16 1.30 -21.31
C PHE A 143 22.10 2.39 -21.49
N GLU A 144 21.92 2.91 -22.71
CA GLU A 144 20.90 3.91 -23.01
C GLU A 144 19.49 3.32 -22.83
N MET A 145 19.33 2.03 -23.12
CA MET A 145 18.10 1.31 -22.86
C MET A 145 17.67 1.37 -21.39
N VAL A 146 18.61 1.21 -20.44
CA VAL A 146 18.31 1.26 -19.00
C VAL A 146 17.80 2.63 -18.59
N VAL A 147 18.47 3.69 -19.06
CA VAL A 147 18.08 5.08 -18.78
C VAL A 147 16.71 5.39 -19.37
N THR A 148 16.46 4.93 -20.60
CA THR A 148 15.16 5.08 -21.27
C THR A 148 14.06 4.38 -20.47
N CYS A 149 14.29 3.15 -20.02
CA CYS A 149 13.35 2.42 -19.16
C CYS A 149 13.09 3.16 -17.85
N MET A 150 14.12 3.74 -17.23
CA MET A 150 14.00 4.51 -16.01
C MET A 150 13.09 5.73 -16.19
N CYS A 151 13.32 6.51 -17.24
CA CYS A 151 12.51 7.68 -17.57
C CYS A 151 11.06 7.29 -17.83
N VAL A 152 10.83 6.25 -18.62
CA VAL A 152 9.47 5.80 -18.99
C VAL A 152 8.73 5.24 -17.78
N VAL A 153 9.33 4.30 -17.03
CA VAL A 153 8.63 3.62 -15.93
C VAL A 153 8.36 4.58 -14.77
N TYR A 154 9.34 5.38 -14.33
CA TYR A 154 9.09 6.33 -13.26
C TYR A 154 8.26 7.53 -13.71
N GLY A 155 8.46 8.01 -14.93
CA GLY A 155 7.63 9.05 -15.53
C GLY A 155 6.16 8.63 -15.54
N TRP A 156 5.89 7.38 -15.91
CA TRP A 156 4.55 6.81 -15.88
C TRP A 156 4.04 6.58 -14.45
N ALA A 157 4.86 6.02 -13.56
CA ALA A 157 4.51 5.75 -12.17
C ALA A 157 4.15 7.01 -11.36
N VAL A 158 4.65 8.19 -11.75
CA VAL A 158 4.30 9.49 -11.14
C VAL A 158 3.23 10.23 -11.95
N GLY A 159 3.37 10.28 -13.27
CA GLY A 159 2.47 11.05 -14.13
C GLY A 159 1.05 10.50 -14.15
N ALA A 160 0.89 9.18 -14.26
CA ALA A 160 -0.42 8.55 -14.33
C ALA A 160 -1.27 8.71 -13.04
N PRO A 161 -0.75 8.51 -11.80
CA PRO A 161 -1.55 8.77 -10.61
C PRO A 161 -1.88 10.25 -10.41
N VAL A 162 -1.02 11.18 -10.85
CA VAL A 162 -1.33 12.62 -10.83
C VAL A 162 -2.48 12.93 -11.79
N ALA A 163 -2.45 12.39 -13.01
CA ALA A 163 -3.52 12.55 -14.00
C ALA A 163 -4.84 11.91 -13.52
N LEU A 164 -4.77 10.71 -12.93
CA LEU A 164 -5.92 10.03 -12.35
C LEU A 164 -6.50 10.83 -11.17
N TRP A 165 -5.63 11.34 -10.29
CA TRP A 165 -6.06 12.18 -9.18
C TRP A 165 -6.75 13.46 -9.67
N PHE A 166 -6.19 14.14 -10.69
CA PHE A 166 -6.83 15.31 -11.29
C PHE A 166 -8.21 14.98 -11.87
N THR A 167 -8.34 13.85 -12.58
CA THR A 167 -9.63 13.36 -13.10
C THR A 167 -10.62 13.10 -11.96
N LEU A 168 -10.20 12.45 -10.88
CA LEU A 168 -11.05 12.18 -9.71
C LEU A 168 -11.49 13.48 -9.02
N ARG A 169 -10.61 14.49 -8.96
CA ARG A 169 -10.94 15.82 -8.43
C ARG A 169 -11.93 16.57 -9.32
N TYR A 170 -11.81 16.44 -10.64
CA TYR A 170 -12.78 16.98 -11.60
C TYR A 170 -14.17 16.36 -11.42
N LEU A 171 -14.23 15.08 -11.02
CA LEU A 171 -15.47 14.38 -10.65
C LEU A 171 -15.93 14.63 -9.20
N LEU A 172 -15.38 15.66 -8.54
CA LEU A 172 -15.70 16.07 -7.17
C LEU A 172 -15.41 15.02 -6.08
N VAL A 173 -14.61 13.99 -6.37
CA VAL A 173 -14.20 12.98 -5.39
C VAL A 173 -13.09 13.53 -4.49
N GLN A 174 -13.33 13.54 -3.17
CA GLN A 174 -12.32 13.96 -2.20
C GLN A 174 -11.42 12.78 -1.80
N ILE A 175 -10.27 12.66 -2.50
CA ILE A 175 -9.25 11.66 -2.20
C ILE A 175 -7.85 12.27 -2.15
N LYS A 176 -7.01 11.76 -1.24
CA LYS A 176 -5.61 12.19 -1.10
C LYS A 176 -4.79 11.65 -2.28
N LEU A 177 -3.84 12.45 -2.77
CA LEU A 177 -2.93 12.03 -3.85
C LEU A 177 -2.13 10.78 -3.46
N ALA A 178 -1.68 10.68 -2.20
CA ALA A 178 -0.95 9.52 -1.69
C ALA A 178 -1.76 8.22 -1.81
N THR A 179 -3.07 8.25 -1.56
CA THR A 179 -3.95 7.08 -1.72
C THR A 179 -4.06 6.65 -3.19
N VAL A 180 -4.16 7.62 -4.10
CA VAL A 180 -4.21 7.34 -5.55
C VAL A 180 -2.88 6.80 -6.04
N GLY A 181 -1.75 7.41 -5.63
CA GLY A 181 -0.41 6.95 -5.97
C GLY A 181 -0.11 5.54 -5.44
N CYS A 182 -0.50 5.25 -4.21
CA CYS A 182 -0.40 3.91 -3.61
C CYS A 182 -1.16 2.88 -4.44
N ALA A 183 -2.46 3.10 -4.66
CA ALA A 183 -3.29 2.19 -5.46
C ALA A 183 -2.75 2.01 -6.88
N TYR A 184 -2.36 3.10 -7.54
CA TYR A 184 -1.80 3.05 -8.88
C TYR A 184 -0.48 2.28 -8.94
N GLY A 185 0.42 2.48 -7.97
CA GLY A 185 1.67 1.74 -7.90
C GLY A 185 1.47 0.23 -7.79
N TYR A 186 0.54 -0.23 -6.97
CA TYR A 186 0.19 -1.66 -6.90
C TYR A 186 -0.50 -2.19 -8.16
N SER A 187 -1.15 -1.32 -8.94
CA SER A 187 -1.72 -1.70 -10.24
C SER A 187 -0.66 -2.06 -11.28
N LEU A 188 0.62 -1.75 -11.03
CA LEU A 188 1.75 -2.12 -11.89
C LEU A 188 2.25 -3.56 -11.64
N VAL A 189 1.82 -4.22 -10.55
CA VAL A 189 2.27 -5.58 -10.20
C VAL A 189 2.07 -6.60 -11.34
N PRO A 190 0.93 -6.65 -12.06
CA PRO A 190 0.76 -7.58 -13.19
C PRO A 190 1.77 -7.37 -14.32
N PHE A 191 2.34 -6.18 -14.46
CA PHE A 191 3.32 -5.88 -15.51
C PHE A 191 4.69 -6.50 -15.24
N VAL A 192 5.04 -6.80 -13.98
CA VAL A 192 6.32 -7.43 -13.63
C VAL A 192 6.47 -8.83 -14.26
N PRO A 193 5.56 -9.79 -14.02
CA PRO A 193 5.63 -11.09 -14.70
C PRO A 193 5.35 -10.97 -16.21
N ALA A 194 4.53 -10.01 -16.63
CA ALA A 194 4.29 -9.75 -18.04
C ALA A 194 5.57 -9.35 -18.79
N ALA A 195 6.39 -8.47 -18.21
CA ALA A 195 7.65 -8.05 -18.79
C ALA A 195 8.64 -9.22 -18.93
N LEU A 196 8.70 -10.14 -17.97
CA LEU A 196 9.48 -11.38 -18.09
C LEU A 196 9.01 -12.25 -19.25
N LEU A 197 7.69 -12.45 -19.39
CA LEU A 197 7.10 -13.26 -20.46
C LEU A 197 7.29 -12.65 -21.85
N CYS A 198 7.46 -11.32 -21.95
CA CYS A 198 7.81 -10.65 -23.21
C CYS A 198 9.23 -10.99 -23.71
N GLY A 199 10.05 -11.68 -22.92
CA GLY A 199 11.37 -12.16 -23.36
C GLY A 199 11.33 -13.30 -24.38
N VAL A 200 10.15 -13.89 -24.64
CA VAL A 200 9.97 -14.85 -25.72
C VAL A 200 10.08 -14.12 -27.06
N PRO A 201 10.90 -14.61 -28.03
CA PRO A 201 11.11 -13.96 -29.33
C PRO A 201 9.90 -14.16 -30.27
N ALA A 202 8.72 -13.76 -29.82
CA ALA A 202 7.47 -13.82 -30.54
C ALA A 202 6.63 -12.58 -30.24
N ASP A 203 6.59 -11.63 -31.18
CA ASP A 203 5.99 -10.31 -30.95
C ASP A 203 4.52 -10.37 -30.51
N TRP A 204 3.74 -11.31 -31.06
CA TRP A 204 2.32 -11.47 -30.72
C TRP A 204 2.11 -11.89 -29.26
N VAL A 205 3.04 -12.65 -28.67
CA VAL A 205 2.97 -13.07 -27.25
C VAL A 205 3.11 -11.84 -26.37
N SER A 206 4.06 -10.96 -26.68
CA SER A 206 4.28 -9.72 -25.95
C SER A 206 3.04 -8.83 -25.95
N TRP A 207 2.39 -8.63 -27.09
CA TRP A 207 1.14 -7.87 -27.17
C TRP A 207 0.02 -8.49 -26.36
N LEU A 208 -0.18 -9.81 -26.46
CA LEU A 208 -1.23 -10.52 -25.71
C LEU A 208 -1.01 -10.41 -24.20
N VAL A 209 0.21 -10.65 -23.74
CA VAL A 209 0.59 -10.59 -22.33
C VAL A 209 0.45 -9.16 -21.78
N LEU A 210 0.87 -8.13 -22.54
CA LEU A 210 0.69 -6.73 -22.15
C LEU A 210 -0.78 -6.33 -22.09
N LEU A 211 -1.61 -6.78 -23.03
CA LEU A 211 -3.05 -6.55 -23.00
C LEU A 211 -3.69 -7.20 -21.78
N LEU A 212 -3.32 -8.44 -21.46
CA LEU A 212 -3.82 -9.14 -20.28
C LEU A 212 -3.42 -8.43 -18.98
N ALA A 213 -2.16 -8.02 -18.85
CA ALA A 213 -1.69 -7.25 -17.70
C ALA A 213 -2.42 -5.91 -17.57
N GLY A 214 -2.60 -5.21 -18.69
CA GLY A 214 -3.36 -3.96 -18.77
C GLY A 214 -4.84 -4.14 -18.40
N MET A 215 -5.47 -5.24 -18.82
CA MET A 215 -6.83 -5.58 -18.42
C MET A 215 -6.95 -5.82 -16.93
N ILE A 216 -6.06 -6.62 -16.33
CA ILE A 216 -6.06 -6.89 -14.88
C ILE A 216 -5.87 -5.59 -14.10
N SER A 217 -4.88 -4.78 -14.48
CA SER A 217 -4.57 -3.49 -13.87
C SER A 217 -5.74 -2.51 -13.97
N SER A 218 -6.35 -2.39 -15.15
CA SER A 218 -7.50 -1.52 -15.40
C SER A 218 -8.73 -1.97 -14.61
N LEU A 219 -9.02 -3.28 -14.59
CA LEU A 219 -10.13 -3.82 -13.80
C LEU A 219 -9.93 -3.59 -12.31
N PHE A 220 -8.71 -3.73 -11.79
CA PHE A 220 -8.39 -3.40 -10.41
C PHE A 220 -8.71 -1.92 -10.11
N LEU A 221 -8.16 -0.98 -10.89
CA LEU A 221 -8.40 0.46 -10.68
C LEU A 221 -9.89 0.82 -10.79
N LEU A 222 -10.60 0.24 -11.75
CA LEU A 222 -12.05 0.44 -11.90
C LEU A 222 -12.84 -0.09 -10.70
N ARG A 223 -12.42 -1.20 -10.10
CA ARG A 223 -13.08 -1.74 -8.89
C ARG A 223 -12.77 -0.93 -7.63
N VAL A 224 -11.54 -0.42 -7.53
CA VAL A 224 -11.07 0.43 -6.43
C VAL A 224 -11.79 1.78 -6.44
N PHE A 225 -11.77 2.50 -7.56
CA PHE A 225 -12.32 3.86 -7.65
C PHE A 225 -13.74 3.93 -8.18
N GLY A 226 -14.22 2.92 -8.90
CA GLY A 226 -15.54 2.96 -9.55
C GLY A 226 -16.69 3.11 -8.56
N GLY A 227 -16.60 2.49 -7.37
CA GLY A 227 -17.58 2.69 -6.31
C GLY A 227 -17.64 4.13 -5.80
N LEU A 228 -16.50 4.82 -5.73
CA LEU A 228 -16.45 6.22 -5.30
C LEU A 228 -16.99 7.15 -6.39
N VAL A 229 -16.64 6.91 -7.65
CA VAL A 229 -17.13 7.72 -8.76
C VAL A 229 -18.64 7.60 -8.88
N LEU A 230 -19.19 6.38 -8.89
CA LEU A 230 -20.64 6.16 -8.98
C LEU A 230 -21.42 6.76 -7.81
N GLY A 231 -20.84 6.82 -6.61
CA GLY A 231 -21.47 7.46 -5.46
C GLY A 231 -21.49 8.98 -5.50
N ASN A 232 -20.55 9.61 -6.23
CA ASN A 232 -20.42 11.07 -6.33
C ASN A 232 -21.04 11.66 -7.60
N VAL A 233 -21.35 10.85 -8.61
CA VAL A 233 -22.14 11.32 -9.76
C VAL A 233 -23.54 11.70 -9.24
N PRO A 234 -23.94 12.99 -9.30
CA PRO A 234 -25.25 13.40 -8.87
C PRO A 234 -26.28 12.63 -9.71
N LYS A 235 -27.34 12.11 -9.05
CA LYS A 235 -28.47 11.41 -9.71
C LYS A 235 -29.30 12.33 -10.63
N GLN A 236 -28.71 13.38 -11.21
CA GLN A 236 -29.37 14.34 -12.07
C GLN A 236 -29.17 13.93 -13.54
N ALA A 237 -29.86 12.86 -13.92
CA ALA A 237 -30.24 12.54 -15.30
C ALA A 237 -31.09 11.26 -15.33
N VAL A 238 -32.22 11.23 -14.61
CA VAL A 238 -33.41 10.43 -14.95
C VAL A 238 -34.63 11.24 -14.58
#